data_AF-A0A7W1ME73-F1
#
_entry.id   AF-A0A7W1ME73-F1
#
_cell.length_a   1.000
_cell.length_b   1.000
_cell.length_c   1.000
_cell.angle_alpha   90.00
_cell.angle_beta   90.00
_cell.angle_gamma   90.00
#
_symmetry.space_group_name_H-M   'P 1'
#
loop_
_entity.id
_entity.type
_entity.pdbx_description
1 polymer ?
#
loop_
_entity_poly.entity_id
_entity_poly.type
_entity_poly.pdbx_seq_one_letter_code
_entity_poly.pdbx_strand_id
1 'polypeptide(L)'
;MVLAAVDPLDVALFSISILVVFLIFFGIFIFGIWLSRAKGSLSPYSKQPMRKGEDLSYDSKVKVLRFLYEMHQYDNRIFEISNSAVCRETGRIFPHAITWYGIVKLDWTFLRKRYPGNFVSWGSLTIDQQELVRAAHGNIEGFQLDFSSPAPQPQRIEAKYAFAKPGPLYVDIDTKVLIGWQSVPRSDFEVLIVQKPDNLIILGSS
;
A
#
# COMPACT_ATOMS: atom_id res chain seq x y z
N MET A 1 13.71 65.43 20.05
CA MET A 1 12.78 64.43 19.50
C MET A 1 13.16 64.22 18.05
N VAL A 2 14.01 63.23 17.77
CA VAL A 2 14.44 62.92 16.40
C VAL A 2 13.35 62.02 15.81
N LEU A 3 12.47 62.60 15.00
CA LEU A 3 11.60 61.81 14.13
C LEU A 3 12.53 61.15 13.11
N ALA A 4 12.71 59.83 13.21
CA ALA A 4 13.43 59.08 12.20
C ALA A 4 12.76 59.35 10.84
N ALA A 5 13.48 59.97 9.92
CA ALA A 5 13.01 60.20 8.56
C ALA A 5 12.96 58.83 7.87
N VAL A 6 11.76 58.28 7.71
CA VAL A 6 11.56 57.02 7.00
C VAL A 6 11.71 57.30 5.51
N ASP A 7 12.64 56.60 4.85
CA ASP A 7 12.83 56.72 3.41
C ASP A 7 11.59 56.16 2.67
N PRO A 8 11.06 56.84 1.64
CA PRO A 8 10.01 56.29 0.79
C PRO A 8 10.31 54.88 0.26
N LEU A 9 11.59 54.54 0.04
CA LEU A 9 12.01 53.19 -0.36
C LEU A 9 11.73 52.16 0.74
N ASP A 10 11.98 52.48 2.00
CA ASP A 10 11.73 51.60 3.15
C ASP A 10 10.23 51.31 3.29
N VAL A 11 9.40 52.34 3.09
CA VAL A 11 7.93 52.19 3.07
C VAL A 11 7.50 51.26 1.94
N ALA A 12 8.02 51.46 0.73
CA ALA A 12 7.68 50.63 -0.42
C ALA A 12 8.11 49.16 -0.22
N LEU A 13 9.33 48.91 0.26
CA LEU A 13 9.83 47.56 0.55
C LEU A 13 9.02 46.87 1.66
N PHE A 14 8.62 47.61 2.70
CA PHE A 14 7.77 47.09 3.76
C PHE A 14 6.37 46.73 3.24
N SER A 15 5.76 47.58 2.42
CA SER A 15 4.48 47.30 1.77
C SER A 15 4.54 46.08 0.85
N ILE A 16 5.61 45.95 0.04
CA ILE A 16 5.83 44.76 -0.80
C ILE A 16 6.00 43.52 0.06
N SER A 17 6.75 43.60 1.16
CA SER A 17 6.95 42.48 2.08
C SER A 17 5.63 42.01 2.70
N ILE A 18 4.77 42.94 3.14
CA ILE A 18 3.41 42.62 3.62
C ILE A 18 2.61 41.93 2.52
N LEU A 19 2.64 42.45 1.28
CA LEU A 19 1.91 41.86 0.16
C LEU A 19 2.39 40.44 -0.16
N VAL A 20 3.70 40.20 -0.16
CA VAL A 20 4.29 38.87 -0.38
C VAL A 20 3.85 37.90 0.72
N VAL A 21 3.94 38.30 1.98
CA VAL A 21 3.50 37.48 3.12
C VAL A 21 2.00 37.16 3.00
N PHE A 22 1.17 38.15 2.64
CA PHE A 22 -0.25 37.93 2.39
C PHE A 22 -0.50 36.93 1.26
N LEU A 23 0.21 37.05 0.13
CA LEU A 23 0.09 36.12 -1.00
C LEU A 23 0.51 34.69 -0.63
N ILE A 24 1.56 34.54 0.19
CA ILE A 24 1.99 33.23 0.70
C ILE A 24 0.88 32.62 1.57
N PHE A 25 0.33 33.36 2.54
CA PHE A 25 -0.76 32.88 3.37
C PHE A 25 -2.02 32.56 2.57
N PHE A 26 -2.35 33.38 1.57
CA PHE A 26 -3.47 33.13 0.66
C PHE A 26 -3.26 31.86 -0.16
N GLY A 27 -2.03 31.63 -0.66
CA GLY A 27 -1.66 30.39 -1.34
C GLY A 27 -1.78 29.16 -0.45
N ILE A 28 -1.27 29.23 0.79
CA ILE A 28 -1.41 28.16 1.80
C ILE A 28 -2.89 27.89 2.10
N PHE A 29 -3.72 28.94 2.21
CA PHE A 29 -5.15 28.81 2.46
C PHE A 29 -5.88 28.11 1.31
N ILE A 30 -5.64 28.53 0.06
CA ILE A 30 -6.19 27.85 -1.13
C ILE A 30 -5.73 26.39 -1.18
N PHE A 31 -4.45 26.15 -0.93
CA PHE A 31 -3.88 24.81 -0.90
C PHE A 31 -4.54 23.94 0.20
N GLY A 32 -4.77 24.48 1.39
CA GLY A 32 -5.47 23.80 2.48
C GLY A 32 -6.94 23.49 2.15
N ILE A 33 -7.65 24.40 1.49
CA ILE A 33 -9.02 24.13 1.00
C ILE A 33 -9.00 23.01 -0.04
N TRP A 34 -8.08 23.08 -1.00
CA TRP A 34 -7.94 22.03 -2.01
C TRP A 34 -7.66 20.67 -1.35
N LEU A 35 -6.77 20.64 -0.37
CA LEU A 35 -6.40 19.43 0.36
C LEU A 35 -7.55 18.86 1.20
N SER A 36 -8.30 19.70 1.91
CA SER A 36 -9.47 19.26 2.72
C SER A 36 -10.59 18.67 1.87
N ARG A 37 -10.65 19.02 0.57
CA ARG A 37 -11.59 18.46 -0.39
C ARG A 37 -11.06 17.24 -1.13
N ALA A 38 -9.77 16.95 -1.02
CA ALA A 38 -9.16 15.82 -1.70
C ALA A 38 -9.70 14.50 -1.12
N LYS A 39 -10.44 13.75 -1.94
CA LYS A 39 -10.95 12.43 -1.57
C LYS A 39 -9.82 11.40 -1.67
N GLY A 40 -9.70 10.56 -0.65
CA GLY A 40 -8.80 9.39 -0.70
C GLY A 40 -9.24 8.37 -1.76
N SER A 41 -8.31 7.50 -2.16
CA SER A 41 -8.59 6.40 -3.08
C SER A 41 -9.52 5.35 -2.47
N LEU A 42 -10.30 4.70 -3.33
CA LEU A 42 -11.11 3.54 -2.99
C LEU A 42 -10.26 2.28 -2.96
N SER A 43 -10.72 1.26 -2.22
CA SER A 43 -10.13 -0.07 -2.25
C SER A 43 -10.09 -0.63 -3.68
N PRO A 44 -8.95 -1.18 -4.15
CA PRO A 44 -8.87 -1.85 -5.45
C PRO A 44 -9.91 -2.97 -5.60
N TYR A 45 -10.24 -3.63 -4.49
CA TYR A 45 -11.13 -4.79 -4.43
C TYR A 45 -12.59 -4.41 -4.22
N SER A 46 -12.92 -3.82 -3.07
CA SER A 46 -14.31 -3.58 -2.68
C SER A 46 -14.92 -2.31 -3.28
N LYS A 47 -14.08 -1.44 -3.86
CA LYS A 47 -14.45 -0.08 -4.29
C LYS A 47 -15.03 0.79 -3.17
N GLN A 48 -14.82 0.41 -1.92
CA GLN A 48 -15.24 1.18 -0.75
C GLN A 48 -14.13 2.12 -0.27
N PRO A 49 -14.47 3.19 0.47
CA PRO A 49 -13.48 4.09 1.08
C PRO A 49 -12.50 3.34 1.98
N MET A 50 -11.23 3.71 1.88
CA MET A 50 -10.16 3.18 2.72
C MET A 50 -10.08 3.95 4.04
N ARG A 51 -9.73 3.26 5.13
CA ARG A 51 -9.34 3.88 6.40
C ARG A 51 -7.84 4.03 6.48
N LYS A 52 -7.36 4.92 7.33
CA LYS A 52 -5.93 5.02 7.61
C LYS A 52 -5.55 3.95 8.63
N GLY A 53 -4.32 3.45 8.55
CA GLY A 53 -3.79 2.51 9.53
C GLY A 53 -3.59 3.15 10.91
N GLU A 54 -3.45 4.47 10.98
CA GLU A 54 -3.39 5.21 12.25
C GLU A 54 -4.61 4.96 13.14
N ASP A 55 -5.79 4.76 12.53
CA ASP A 55 -7.07 4.53 13.21
C ASP A 55 -7.21 3.11 13.81
N LEU A 56 -6.26 2.21 13.54
CA LEU A 56 -6.30 0.86 14.10
C LEU A 56 -6.02 0.85 15.61
N SER A 57 -6.68 -0.06 16.33
CA SER A 57 -6.41 -0.28 17.75
C SER A 57 -4.97 -0.73 17.98
N TYR A 58 -4.42 -0.40 19.15
CA TYR A 58 -3.06 -0.79 19.52
C TYR A 58 -2.85 -2.31 19.45
N ASP A 59 -3.80 -3.10 19.97
CA ASP A 59 -3.77 -4.57 19.91
C ASP A 59 -3.68 -5.09 18.46
N SER A 60 -4.47 -4.53 17.55
CA SER A 60 -4.44 -4.87 16.13
C SER A 60 -3.07 -4.61 15.52
N LYS A 61 -2.48 -3.44 15.81
CA LYS A 61 -1.15 -3.06 15.33
C LYS A 61 -0.09 -4.05 15.82
N VAL A 62 -0.11 -4.42 17.10
CA VAL A 62 0.83 -5.38 17.68
C VAL A 62 0.73 -6.75 17.01
N LYS A 63 -0.48 -7.26 16.75
CA LYS A 63 -0.68 -8.55 16.07
C LYS A 63 -0.08 -8.57 14.67
N VAL A 64 -0.33 -7.51 13.88
CA VAL A 64 0.22 -7.37 12.52
C VAL A 64 1.75 -7.29 12.56
N LEU A 65 2.30 -6.46 13.44
CA LEU A 65 3.75 -6.28 13.56
C LEU A 65 4.45 -7.54 14.04
N ARG A 66 3.85 -8.26 15.00
CA ARG A 66 4.37 -9.55 15.48
C ARG A 66 4.38 -10.60 14.37
N PHE A 67 3.30 -10.70 13.59
CA PHE A 67 3.22 -11.62 12.47
C PHE A 67 4.32 -11.36 11.43
N LEU A 68 4.55 -10.10 11.06
CA LEU A 68 5.63 -9.74 10.14
C LEU A 68 7.02 -9.96 10.74
N TYR A 69 7.18 -9.72 12.04
CA TYR A 69 8.44 -9.96 12.75
C TYR A 69 8.83 -11.44 12.72
N GLU A 70 7.87 -12.33 13.01
CA GLU A 70 8.08 -13.79 13.08
C GLU A 70 8.43 -14.42 11.72
N MET A 71 8.08 -13.78 10.59
CA MET A 71 8.47 -14.30 9.26
C MET A 71 9.96 -14.19 8.98
N HIS A 72 10.67 -13.22 9.57
CA HIS A 72 12.10 -12.98 9.35
C HIS A 72 12.54 -12.87 7.87
N GLN A 73 11.68 -12.37 6.99
CA GLN A 73 11.93 -12.31 5.54
C GLN A 73 12.23 -10.89 5.06
N TYR A 74 13.35 -10.70 4.34
CA TYR A 74 13.79 -9.40 3.80
C TYR A 74 12.76 -8.76 2.86
N ASP A 75 12.05 -9.58 2.09
CA ASP A 75 11.02 -9.09 1.19
C ASP A 75 9.72 -8.77 1.93
N ASN A 76 9.50 -9.27 3.16
CA ASN A 76 8.30 -9.07 3.99
C ASN A 76 8.58 -8.24 5.24
N ARG A 77 9.20 -7.08 5.05
CA ARG A 77 9.61 -6.24 6.19
C ARG A 77 8.42 -5.66 6.94
N ILE A 78 8.67 -5.43 8.22
CA ILE A 78 7.85 -4.56 9.04
C ILE A 78 7.78 -3.18 8.41
N PHE A 79 6.58 -2.62 8.36
CA PHE A 79 6.31 -1.28 7.85
C PHE A 79 5.60 -0.44 8.91
N GLU A 80 5.63 0.88 8.71
CA GLU A 80 4.97 1.82 9.61
C GLU A 80 3.45 1.80 9.38
N ILE A 81 2.69 1.35 10.38
CA ILE A 81 1.22 1.21 10.25
C ILE A 81 0.53 2.57 10.07
N SER A 82 1.07 3.66 10.64
CA SER A 82 0.57 5.03 10.43
C SER A 82 0.54 5.42 8.95
N ASN A 83 1.49 4.91 8.15
CA ASN A 83 1.62 5.16 6.72
C ASN A 83 0.91 4.09 5.85
N SER A 84 -0.02 3.34 6.43
CA SER A 84 -0.78 2.32 5.70
C SER A 84 -2.24 2.72 5.52
N ALA A 85 -2.89 2.12 4.53
CA ALA A 85 -4.34 2.20 4.35
C ALA A 85 -4.97 0.83 4.57
N VAL A 86 -6.17 0.80 5.14
CA VAL A 86 -6.86 -0.44 5.53
C VAL A 86 -8.22 -0.48 4.88
N CYS A 87 -8.54 -1.59 4.23
CA CYS A 87 -9.87 -1.83 3.70
C CYS A 87 -10.73 -2.51 4.77
N ARG A 88 -11.77 -1.82 5.27
CA ARG A 88 -12.66 -2.36 6.32
C ARG A 88 -13.30 -3.69 5.92
N GLU A 89 -13.77 -3.79 4.68
CA GLU A 89 -14.55 -4.95 4.21
C GLU A 89 -13.71 -6.22 4.00
N THR A 90 -12.41 -6.06 3.71
CA THR A 90 -11.52 -7.20 3.43
C THR A 90 -10.47 -7.42 4.51
N GLY A 91 -10.28 -6.47 5.42
CA GLY A 91 -9.19 -6.50 6.41
C GLY A 91 -7.80 -6.26 5.82
N ARG A 92 -7.68 -5.99 4.52
CA ARG A 92 -6.39 -5.86 3.83
C ARG A 92 -5.69 -4.57 4.18
N ILE A 93 -4.43 -4.69 4.58
CA ILE A 93 -3.54 -3.57 4.89
C ILE A 93 -2.62 -3.33 3.69
N PHE A 94 -2.64 -2.09 3.19
CA PHE A 94 -1.81 -1.62 2.09
C PHE A 94 -0.71 -0.69 2.66
N PRO A 95 0.54 -1.16 2.74
CA PRO A 95 1.66 -0.35 3.20
C PRO A 95 1.92 0.85 2.27
N HIS A 96 2.50 1.92 2.81
CA HIS A 96 2.94 3.10 2.04
C HIS A 96 1.85 3.71 1.14
N ALA A 97 0.61 3.65 1.60
CA ALA A 97 -0.56 4.12 0.86
C ALA A 97 -0.99 5.52 1.28
N ILE A 98 -0.32 6.14 2.27
CA ILE A 98 -0.63 7.49 2.73
C ILE A 98 0.39 8.46 2.11
N THR A 99 -0.11 9.51 1.47
CA THR A 99 0.74 10.62 0.99
C THR A 99 1.20 11.48 2.17
N TRP A 100 2.22 12.30 1.96
CA TRP A 100 2.75 13.17 3.01
C TRP A 100 1.74 14.19 3.57
N TYR A 101 0.66 14.47 2.83
CA TYR A 101 -0.47 15.29 3.30
C TYR A 101 -1.59 14.47 3.96
N GLY A 102 -1.38 13.20 4.24
CA GLY A 102 -2.37 12.34 4.92
C GLY A 102 -3.49 11.79 4.02
N ILE A 103 -3.40 11.93 2.69
CA ILE A 103 -4.41 11.38 1.76
C ILE A 103 -4.04 9.95 1.38
N VAL A 104 -5.01 9.03 1.43
CA VAL A 104 -4.85 7.66 0.91
C VAL A 104 -4.72 7.71 -0.62
N LYS A 105 -3.62 7.21 -1.17
CA LYS A 105 -3.39 7.04 -2.61
C LYS A 105 -3.05 5.58 -2.91
N LEU A 106 -4.03 4.88 -3.48
CA LEU A 106 -3.92 3.46 -3.78
C LEU A 106 -4.49 3.16 -5.17
N ASP A 107 -3.80 2.33 -5.92
CA ASP A 107 -4.16 1.88 -7.25
C ASP A 107 -3.71 0.42 -7.44
N TRP A 108 -4.14 -0.23 -8.52
CA TRP A 108 -3.76 -1.61 -8.83
C TRP A 108 -2.27 -1.84 -9.09
N THR A 109 -1.46 -0.78 -9.15
CA THR A 109 0.00 -0.94 -9.24
C THR A 109 0.61 -1.34 -7.91
N PHE A 110 -0.17 -1.43 -6.82
CA PHE A 110 0.30 -1.87 -5.51
C PHE A 110 1.05 -3.21 -5.55
N LEU A 111 0.66 -4.15 -6.41
CA LEU A 111 1.37 -5.43 -6.59
C LEU A 111 2.81 -5.19 -7.07
N ARG A 112 2.98 -4.37 -8.12
CA ARG A 112 4.31 -4.03 -8.67
C ARG A 112 5.13 -3.12 -7.75
N LYS A 113 4.47 -2.26 -6.98
CA LYS A 113 5.12 -1.47 -5.92
C LYS A 113 5.61 -2.37 -4.78
N ARG A 114 4.91 -3.48 -4.51
CA ARG A 114 5.25 -4.45 -3.48
C ARG A 114 6.46 -5.30 -3.85
N TYR A 115 6.49 -5.79 -5.09
CA TYR A 115 7.63 -6.49 -5.68
C TYR A 115 7.52 -6.39 -7.21
N PRO A 116 8.61 -6.14 -7.95
CA PRO A 116 8.56 -6.01 -9.41
C PRO A 116 8.19 -7.35 -10.06
N GLY A 117 7.31 -7.31 -11.06
CA GLY A 117 6.88 -8.52 -11.79
C GLY A 117 5.58 -8.35 -12.58
N ASN A 118 5.25 -9.36 -13.38
CA ASN A 118 4.04 -9.48 -14.17
C ASN A 118 3.07 -10.48 -13.54
N PHE A 119 2.36 -9.99 -12.53
CA PHE A 119 1.48 -10.83 -11.71
C PHE A 119 0.15 -11.14 -12.40
N VAL A 120 -0.17 -12.43 -12.45
CA VAL A 120 -1.48 -12.96 -12.85
C VAL A 120 -2.15 -13.70 -11.70
N SER A 121 -3.46 -13.91 -11.76
CA SER A 121 -4.18 -14.66 -10.72
C SER A 121 -3.80 -16.15 -10.74
N TRP A 122 -3.60 -16.75 -9.57
CA TRP A 122 -3.32 -18.18 -9.40
C TRP A 122 -4.33 -19.08 -10.14
N GLY A 123 -5.63 -18.79 -10.04
CA GLY A 123 -6.68 -19.59 -10.66
C GLY A 123 -6.74 -19.50 -12.18
N SER A 124 -6.00 -18.58 -12.79
CA SER A 124 -5.89 -18.46 -14.25
C SER A 124 -4.81 -19.35 -14.86
N LEU A 125 -3.94 -19.93 -14.03
CA LEU A 125 -2.87 -20.83 -14.45
C LEU A 125 -3.43 -22.20 -14.84
N THR A 126 -2.82 -22.85 -15.83
CA THR A 126 -3.09 -24.26 -16.12
C THR A 126 -2.60 -25.17 -14.99
N ILE A 127 -3.07 -26.41 -14.94
CA ILE A 127 -2.65 -27.38 -13.93
C ILE A 127 -1.13 -27.57 -13.97
N ASP A 128 -0.56 -27.78 -15.15
CA ASP A 128 0.89 -27.92 -15.34
C ASP A 128 1.67 -26.69 -14.83
N GLN A 129 1.16 -25.47 -15.07
CA GLN A 129 1.78 -24.25 -14.55
C GLN A 129 1.71 -24.17 -13.03
N GLN A 130 0.57 -24.54 -12.43
CA GLN A 130 0.42 -24.59 -10.98
C GLN A 130 1.37 -25.62 -10.36
N GLU A 131 1.55 -26.78 -10.99
CA GLU A 131 2.49 -27.81 -10.55
C GLU A 131 3.95 -27.32 -10.65
N LEU A 132 4.33 -26.65 -11.74
CA LEU A 132 5.67 -26.07 -11.90
C LEU A 132 5.96 -24.99 -10.86
N VAL A 133 4.96 -24.18 -10.51
CA VAL A 133 5.10 -23.19 -9.45
C VAL A 133 5.20 -23.90 -8.10
N ARG A 134 4.29 -24.83 -7.77
CA ARG A 134 4.35 -25.62 -6.52
C ARG A 134 5.71 -26.30 -6.34
N ALA A 135 6.23 -26.94 -7.38
CA ALA A 135 7.52 -27.62 -7.32
C ALA A 135 8.71 -26.68 -7.05
N ALA A 136 8.58 -25.38 -7.33
CA ALA A 136 9.61 -24.39 -7.07
C ALA A 136 9.56 -23.82 -5.62
N HIS A 137 8.52 -24.15 -4.85
CA HIS A 137 8.31 -23.67 -3.49
C HIS A 137 8.13 -24.83 -2.52
N GLY A 138 8.85 -24.85 -1.40
CA GLY A 138 8.73 -25.91 -0.40
C GLY A 138 7.38 -25.91 0.33
N ASN A 139 6.95 -24.75 0.83
CA ASN A 139 5.66 -24.59 1.50
C ASN A 139 4.93 -23.34 0.97
N ILE A 140 3.68 -23.51 0.51
CA ILE A 140 2.80 -22.42 0.05
C ILE A 140 1.55 -22.27 0.94
N GLU A 141 1.57 -22.86 2.14
CA GLU A 141 0.53 -22.72 3.15
C GLU A 141 0.29 -21.24 3.51
N GLY A 142 -0.96 -20.95 3.88
CA GLY A 142 -1.40 -19.59 4.23
C GLY A 142 -1.90 -18.77 3.04
N PHE A 143 -1.67 -19.19 1.80
CA PHE A 143 -2.29 -18.60 0.61
C PHE A 143 -3.60 -19.30 0.21
N GLN A 144 -4.48 -18.56 -0.48
CA GLN A 144 -5.71 -19.11 -1.05
C GLN A 144 -5.45 -19.75 -2.42
N LEU A 145 -5.47 -21.08 -2.45
CA LEU A 145 -5.21 -21.87 -3.66
C LEU A 145 -6.49 -22.40 -4.31
N ASP A 146 -7.45 -22.84 -3.50
CA ASP A 146 -8.62 -23.60 -3.97
C ASP A 146 -9.70 -22.68 -4.54
N PHE A 147 -9.87 -21.49 -3.94
CA PHE A 147 -10.86 -20.52 -4.37
C PHE A 147 -10.20 -19.29 -5.00
N SER A 148 -9.81 -19.43 -6.27
CA SER A 148 -9.07 -18.41 -7.01
C SER A 148 -9.76 -18.00 -8.32
N SER A 149 -9.49 -16.78 -8.77
CA SER A 149 -10.12 -16.22 -9.96
C SER A 149 -9.52 -16.83 -11.23
N PRO A 150 -10.35 -17.22 -12.22
CA PRO A 150 -9.87 -17.66 -13.51
C PRO A 150 -9.41 -16.50 -14.39
N ALA A 151 -9.71 -15.25 -14.01
CA ALA A 151 -9.31 -14.08 -14.77
C ALA A 151 -7.80 -13.78 -14.55
N PRO A 152 -6.97 -13.73 -15.60
CA PRO A 152 -5.53 -13.57 -15.43
C PRO A 152 -5.16 -12.20 -14.89
N GLN A 153 -5.84 -11.14 -15.34
CA GLN A 153 -5.54 -9.78 -14.90
C GLN A 153 -6.08 -9.53 -13.49
N PRO A 154 -5.24 -9.19 -12.48
CA PRO A 154 -5.68 -8.96 -11.10
C PRO A 154 -6.82 -7.95 -10.99
N GLN A 155 -6.83 -6.94 -11.86
CA GLN A 155 -7.81 -5.86 -11.86
C GLN A 155 -9.22 -6.29 -12.25
N ARG A 156 -9.34 -7.44 -12.94
CA ARG A 156 -10.61 -8.00 -13.42
C ARG A 156 -11.19 -9.03 -12.45
N ILE A 157 -10.63 -9.14 -11.25
CA ILE A 157 -11.11 -10.07 -10.23
C ILE A 157 -12.60 -9.85 -9.92
N GLU A 158 -13.35 -10.93 -9.89
CA GLU A 158 -14.75 -10.92 -9.52
C GLU A 158 -14.91 -10.77 -8.00
N ALA A 159 -15.99 -10.10 -7.59
CA ALA A 159 -16.25 -9.79 -6.18
C ALA A 159 -16.11 -11.02 -5.26
N LYS A 160 -16.68 -12.17 -5.64
CA LYS A 160 -16.61 -13.39 -4.83
C LYS A 160 -15.18 -13.78 -4.44
N TYR A 161 -14.23 -13.72 -5.38
CA TYR A 161 -12.82 -14.01 -5.10
C TYR A 161 -12.13 -12.85 -4.39
N ALA A 162 -12.51 -11.61 -4.70
CA ALA A 162 -11.98 -10.42 -4.04
C ALA A 162 -12.32 -10.38 -2.55
N PHE A 163 -13.44 -10.95 -2.11
CA PHE A 163 -13.86 -11.03 -0.70
C PHE A 163 -13.48 -12.33 0.00
N ALA A 164 -12.79 -13.25 -0.69
CA ALA A 164 -12.28 -14.47 -0.07
C ALA A 164 -11.21 -14.15 1.00
N LYS A 165 -11.10 -15.04 1.98
CA LYS A 165 -10.12 -14.97 3.07
C LYS A 165 -9.46 -16.36 3.29
N PRO A 166 -8.12 -16.50 3.15
CA PRO A 166 -7.19 -15.48 2.70
C PRO A 166 -7.54 -14.92 1.31
N GLY A 167 -7.11 -13.69 1.05
CA GLY A 167 -7.32 -13.03 -0.21
C GLY A 167 -6.58 -13.69 -1.38
N PRO A 168 -6.75 -13.14 -2.60
CA PRO A 168 -6.23 -13.75 -3.81
C PRO A 168 -4.71 -13.94 -3.79
N LEU A 169 -4.26 -15.06 -4.36
CA LEU A 169 -2.87 -15.31 -4.71
C LEU A 169 -2.59 -14.89 -6.14
N TYR A 170 -1.44 -14.24 -6.34
CA TYR A 170 -0.91 -13.86 -7.63
C TYR A 170 0.48 -14.46 -7.86
N VAL A 171 0.78 -14.74 -9.13
CA VAL A 171 2.04 -15.36 -9.54
C VAL A 171 2.63 -14.57 -10.70
N ASP A 172 3.92 -14.31 -10.62
CA ASP A 172 4.73 -13.99 -11.80
C ASP A 172 5.20 -15.33 -12.41
N ILE A 173 4.70 -15.67 -13.61
CA ILE A 173 4.93 -16.99 -14.22
C ILE A 173 6.42 -17.23 -14.51
N ASP A 174 7.13 -16.18 -14.94
CA ASP A 174 8.51 -16.29 -15.42
C ASP A 174 9.47 -16.55 -14.25
N THR A 175 9.30 -15.78 -13.17
CA THR A 175 10.15 -15.86 -11.96
C THR A 175 9.60 -16.83 -10.91
N LYS A 176 8.35 -17.28 -11.07
CA LYS A 176 7.59 -18.09 -10.12
C LYS A 176 7.41 -17.41 -8.76
N VAL A 177 7.62 -16.10 -8.67
CA VAL A 177 7.42 -15.35 -7.42
C VAL A 177 5.92 -15.25 -7.13
N LEU A 178 5.58 -15.53 -5.87
CA LEU A 178 4.23 -15.44 -5.35
C LEU A 178 4.04 -14.11 -4.65
N ILE A 179 2.91 -13.45 -4.90
CA ILE A 179 2.39 -12.36 -4.06
C ILE A 179 0.97 -12.72 -3.67
N GLY A 180 0.71 -12.88 -2.38
CA GLY A 180 -0.61 -13.24 -1.90
C GLY A 180 -0.95 -12.59 -0.57
N TRP A 181 -2.25 -12.51 -0.30
CA TRP A 181 -2.73 -12.09 1.01
C TRP A 181 -2.64 -13.24 2.00
N GLN A 182 -2.06 -13.00 3.16
CA GLN A 182 -2.08 -13.93 4.27
C GLN A 182 -2.80 -13.32 5.47
N SER A 183 -3.62 -14.14 6.13
CA SER A 183 -4.36 -13.73 7.32
C SER A 183 -3.43 -13.62 8.54
N VAL A 184 -3.51 -12.48 9.23
CA VAL A 184 -2.79 -12.25 10.47
C VAL A 184 -3.48 -13.02 11.61
N PRO A 185 -2.77 -13.91 12.34
CA PRO A 185 -3.37 -14.75 13.37
C PRO A 185 -4.16 -13.95 14.42
N ARG A 186 -5.33 -14.48 14.82
CA ARG A 186 -6.21 -13.90 15.85
C ARG A 186 -6.63 -12.45 15.56
N SER A 187 -6.80 -12.13 14.28
CA SER A 187 -7.26 -10.82 13.83
C SER A 187 -8.04 -10.93 12.51
N ASP A 188 -8.73 -9.84 12.17
CA ASP A 188 -9.43 -9.75 10.90
C ASP A 188 -8.55 -9.28 9.73
N PHE A 189 -7.27 -9.00 9.99
CA PHE A 189 -6.40 -8.37 9.01
C PHE A 189 -5.69 -9.36 8.09
N GLU A 190 -5.34 -8.86 6.92
CA GLU A 190 -4.48 -9.53 5.96
C GLU A 190 -3.32 -8.62 5.55
N VAL A 191 -2.15 -9.21 5.33
CA VAL A 191 -0.98 -8.53 4.82
C VAL A 191 -0.54 -9.16 3.50
N LEU A 192 0.04 -8.34 2.63
CA LEU A 192 0.49 -8.76 1.31
C LEU A 192 1.92 -9.33 1.41
N ILE A 193 2.02 -10.65 1.29
CA ILE A 193 3.25 -11.41 1.45
C ILE A 193 3.83 -11.77 0.09
N VAL A 194 5.13 -11.59 -0.03
CA VAL A 194 5.95 -12.00 -1.18
C VAL A 194 6.65 -13.29 -0.80
N GLN A 195 6.57 -14.32 -1.64
CA GLN A 195 7.33 -15.55 -1.47
C GLN A 195 8.10 -15.87 -2.75
N LYS A 196 9.42 -16.01 -2.62
CA LYS A 196 10.33 -16.37 -3.72
C LYS A 196 10.48 -17.89 -3.76
N PRO A 197 10.75 -18.48 -4.94
CA PRO A 197 11.04 -19.90 -5.01
C PRO A 197 12.35 -20.22 -4.29
N ASP A 198 12.48 -21.43 -3.74
CA ASP A 198 13.59 -21.81 -2.85
C ASP A 198 14.96 -21.70 -3.54
N ASN A 199 14.98 -21.95 -4.85
CA ASN A 199 16.18 -21.92 -5.68
C ASN A 199 16.52 -20.52 -6.25
N LEU A 200 15.78 -19.46 -5.90
CA LEU A 200 16.08 -18.10 -6.36
C LEU A 200 17.24 -17.43 -5.58
N ILE A 201 17.86 -18.14 -4.64
CA ILE A 201 18.98 -17.62 -3.85
C ILE A 201 20.28 -17.82 -4.65
N ILE A 202 21.03 -16.72 -4.77
CA ILE A 202 22.40 -16.55 -5.35
C ILE A 202 22.42 -15.96 -6.78
N LEU A 203 22.23 -14.65 -6.91
CA LEU A 203 22.98 -13.75 -7.80
C LEU A 203 22.83 -12.30 -7.27
N GLY A 204 23.42 -11.98 -6.12
CA GLY A 204 23.28 -10.62 -5.57
C GLY A 204 24.00 -10.31 -4.26
N SER A 205 25.01 -11.11 -3.88
CA SER A 205 25.92 -10.78 -2.79
C SER A 205 27.36 -10.88 -3.31
N SER A 206 27.82 -9.78 -3.88
CA SER A 206 29.22 -9.44 -4.12
C SER A 206 29.40 -7.97 -3.85
#